data_AF-A0A4U1IKE9-F1
#
_entry.id   AF-A0A4U1IKE9-F1
#
_cell.length_a   1.000
_cell.length_b   1.000
_cell.length_c   1.000
_cell.angle_alpha   90.00
_cell.angle_beta   90.00
_cell.angle_gamma   90.00
#
_symmetry.space_group_name_H-M   'P 1'
#
loop_
_entity.id
_entity.type
_entity.pdbx_description
1 polymer ?
#
loop_
_entity_poly.entity_id
_entity_poly.type
_entity_poly.pdbx_seq_one_letter_code
_entity_poly.pdbx_strand_id
1 'polypeptide(L)'
;MDARLPPKLLDDLAQARETRSWSISGPNSRIRLADRMDDSDELPSLVPFGTDGGGGVWYCDVEDHLGGGAGSIVHLHMSGGYGDARRVAPSYVELLARLSLGFDPYDLPTLDEEASANPPRAVRVPGIEGLVDVRRMHARTRRPAEVVSAHDVLAAGFPARGGESIYLTDEGRIHFLTLAARAVVDGIACAAGTHLSLHPVTGRPLRFTPAEPLVIDGLPLRAEHEVTVYDPVFSASVSGVLDRDHDVGGVPLAAETRVVLQGKARALSSGTLRGAARIGGVSLAAGTWFELLGDMLYQTRPPAGG
;
A
#
# COMPACT_ATOMS: atom_id res chain seq x y z
N MET A 1 25.88 19.51 -1.79
CA MET A 1 25.89 18.90 -3.13
C MET A 1 26.83 17.73 -3.09
N ASP A 2 26.34 16.53 -3.41
CA ASP A 2 27.18 15.34 -3.42
C ASP A 2 28.16 15.41 -4.60
N ALA A 3 29.47 15.46 -4.31
CA ALA A 3 30.51 15.56 -5.32
C ALA A 3 30.62 14.31 -6.21
N ARG A 4 29.93 13.22 -5.85
CA ARG A 4 29.88 11.96 -6.61
C ARG A 4 28.86 11.99 -7.76
N LEU A 5 28.01 13.01 -7.83
CA LEU A 5 27.07 13.14 -8.95
C LEU A 5 27.82 13.34 -10.29
N PRO A 6 27.27 12.85 -11.41
CA PRO A 6 27.85 13.08 -12.73
C PRO A 6 28.08 14.57 -13.02
N PRO A 7 29.22 14.97 -13.65
CA PRO A 7 29.55 16.38 -13.86
C PRO A 7 28.44 17.19 -14.53
N LYS A 8 27.79 16.64 -15.57
CA LYS A 8 26.69 17.31 -16.26
C LYS A 8 25.48 17.57 -15.37
N LEU A 9 25.19 16.67 -14.42
CA LEU A 9 24.11 16.85 -13.45
C LEU A 9 24.49 17.92 -12.42
N LEU A 10 25.75 17.97 -11.99
CA LEU A 10 26.25 19.04 -11.11
C LEU A 10 26.11 20.42 -11.76
N ASP A 11 26.45 20.53 -13.05
CA ASP A 11 26.32 21.78 -13.80
C ASP A 11 24.86 22.23 -13.90
N ASP A 12 23.93 21.30 -14.21
CA ASP A 12 22.51 21.61 -14.29
C ASP A 12 21.90 21.98 -12.94
N LEU A 13 22.32 21.31 -11.86
CA LEU A 13 21.90 21.64 -10.50
C LEU A 13 22.44 23.02 -10.08
N ALA A 14 23.67 23.37 -10.45
CA ALA A 14 24.24 24.69 -10.21
C ALA A 14 23.46 25.78 -10.96
N GLN A 15 23.14 25.53 -12.24
CA GLN A 15 22.31 26.43 -13.03
C GLN A 15 20.90 26.59 -12.45
N ALA A 16 20.27 25.50 -11.99
CA ALA A 16 18.95 25.53 -11.37
C ALA A 16 18.90 26.40 -10.11
N ARG A 17 19.97 26.39 -9.30
CA ARG A 17 20.09 27.28 -8.14
C ARG A 17 20.18 28.74 -8.55
N GLU A 18 20.97 29.06 -9.57
CA GLU A 18 21.16 30.43 -10.05
C GLU A 18 19.85 31.02 -10.59
N THR A 19 19.10 30.24 -11.38
CA THR A 19 17.86 30.71 -12.01
C THR A 19 16.62 30.59 -11.12
N ARG A 20 16.74 29.90 -9.96
CA ARG A 20 15.63 29.55 -9.04
C ARG A 20 14.49 28.76 -9.66
N SER A 21 14.67 28.29 -10.90
CA SER A 21 13.70 27.50 -11.65
C SER A 21 14.43 26.90 -12.83
N TRP A 22 14.61 25.59 -12.79
CA TRP A 22 15.09 24.83 -13.94
C TRP A 22 14.26 23.56 -14.05
N SER A 23 13.59 23.44 -15.19
CA SER A 23 12.91 22.21 -15.54
C SER A 23 13.40 21.70 -16.88
N ILE A 24 13.69 20.41 -16.89
CA ILE A 24 14.02 19.66 -18.09
C ILE A 24 12.72 19.04 -18.55
N SER A 25 12.25 19.41 -19.73
CA SER A 25 10.97 18.94 -20.25
C SER A 25 11.21 18.18 -21.54
N GLY A 26 10.70 16.95 -21.60
CA GLY A 26 10.40 16.23 -22.83
C GLY A 26 8.92 16.35 -23.19
N PRO A 27 8.50 15.77 -24.33
CA PRO A 27 7.08 15.72 -24.72
C PRO A 27 6.15 15.12 -23.66
N ASN A 28 6.60 14.06 -22.97
CA ASN A 28 5.76 13.26 -22.06
C ASN A 28 6.22 13.29 -20.60
N SER A 29 7.34 13.95 -20.31
CA SER A 29 7.95 13.90 -18.98
C SER A 29 8.62 15.23 -18.66
N ARG A 30 8.64 15.56 -17.36
CA ARG A 30 9.28 16.77 -16.85
C ARG A 30 10.09 16.41 -15.61
N ILE A 31 11.23 17.04 -15.45
CA ILE A 31 12.03 17.00 -14.23
C ILE A 31 12.20 18.44 -13.76
N ARG A 32 11.70 18.75 -12.56
CA ARG A 32 12.01 19.97 -11.81
C ARG A 32 13.21 19.67 -10.93
N LEU A 33 14.36 20.25 -11.26
CA LEU A 33 15.57 20.06 -10.47
C LEU A 33 15.43 20.77 -9.13
N ALA A 34 15.87 20.11 -8.06
CA ALA A 34 15.85 20.67 -6.71
C ALA A 34 17.15 20.32 -5.98
N ASP A 35 17.72 21.31 -5.30
CA ASP A 35 18.96 21.15 -4.52
C ASP A 35 18.74 20.38 -3.20
N ARG A 36 17.52 20.47 -2.67
CA ARG A 36 17.11 19.76 -1.47
C ARG A 36 15.75 19.16 -1.72
N MET A 37 15.72 17.85 -1.83
CA MET A 37 14.50 17.08 -1.64
C MET A 37 14.65 16.38 -0.30
N ASP A 38 13.54 16.15 0.41
CA ASP A 38 13.60 15.30 1.59
C ASP A 38 14.21 13.96 1.16
N ASP A 39 15.21 13.52 1.92
CA ASP A 39 15.81 12.20 1.73
C ASP A 39 14.67 11.19 1.89
N SER A 40 14.27 10.58 0.78
CA SER A 40 13.27 9.53 0.82
C SER A 40 13.88 8.32 1.51
N ASP A 41 13.29 7.92 2.63
CA ASP A 41 13.70 6.72 3.38
C ASP A 41 13.61 5.42 2.54
N GLU A 42 12.93 5.45 1.38
CA GLU A 42 12.73 4.30 0.50
C GLU A 42 13.99 3.91 -0.29
N LEU A 43 14.82 4.90 -0.65
CA LEU A 43 16.05 4.70 -1.45
C LEU A 43 17.23 5.45 -0.81
N PRO A 44 17.60 5.12 0.44
CA PRO A 44 18.56 5.90 1.24
C PRO A 44 19.99 5.88 0.68
N SER A 45 20.27 4.96 -0.25
CA SER A 45 21.56 4.82 -0.90
C SER A 45 21.66 5.56 -2.23
N LEU A 46 20.58 6.22 -2.68
CA LEU A 46 20.55 6.97 -3.93
C LEU A 46 20.45 8.47 -3.66
N VAL A 47 20.98 9.28 -4.57
CA VAL A 47 20.98 10.74 -4.42
C VAL A 47 19.78 11.34 -5.17
N PRO A 48 18.74 11.85 -4.48
CA PRO A 48 17.63 12.53 -5.13
C PRO A 48 18.10 13.83 -5.82
N PHE A 49 17.61 14.12 -7.04
CA PHE A 49 17.98 15.35 -7.76
C PHE A 49 16.83 16.10 -8.45
N GLY A 50 15.63 15.53 -8.56
CA GLY A 50 14.47 16.26 -9.08
C GLY A 50 13.12 15.55 -8.93
N THR A 51 12.03 16.27 -9.19
CA THR A 51 10.65 15.73 -9.17
C THR A 51 9.94 15.92 -10.50
N ASP A 52 8.93 15.11 -10.79
CA ASP A 52 8.07 15.32 -11.97
C ASP A 52 6.90 16.30 -11.74
N GLY A 53 6.61 16.63 -10.47
CA GLY A 53 5.47 17.44 -10.05
C GLY A 53 4.14 16.69 -9.91
N GLY A 54 4.12 15.39 -10.22
CA GLY A 54 3.02 14.45 -9.99
C GLY A 54 3.27 13.50 -8.80
N GLY A 55 4.42 13.61 -8.14
CA GLY A 55 4.81 12.75 -7.02
C GLY A 55 5.98 11.82 -7.35
N GLY A 56 6.43 11.78 -8.60
CA GLY A 56 7.65 11.10 -9.01
C GLY A 56 8.91 11.83 -8.57
N VAL A 57 9.89 11.05 -8.12
CA VAL A 57 11.20 11.50 -7.65
C VAL A 57 12.28 10.81 -8.50
N TRP A 58 13.27 11.60 -8.93
CA TRP A 58 14.40 11.17 -9.74
C TRP A 58 15.65 11.08 -8.89
N TYR A 59 16.37 9.95 -9.02
CA TYR A 59 17.54 9.61 -8.23
C TYR A 59 18.72 9.25 -9.12
N CYS A 60 19.93 9.50 -8.62
CA CYS A 60 21.18 9.04 -9.20
C CYS A 60 21.80 7.98 -8.28
N ASP A 61 22.05 6.79 -8.80
CA ASP A 61 22.78 5.73 -8.09
C ASP A 61 24.28 5.93 -8.24
N VAL A 62 24.87 6.74 -7.35
CA VAL A 62 26.28 7.14 -7.45
C VAL A 62 27.28 6.03 -7.09
N GLU A 63 26.83 4.94 -6.46
CA GLU A 63 27.70 3.83 -6.02
C GLU A 63 27.27 2.46 -6.57
N ASP A 64 26.34 2.43 -7.53
CA ASP A 64 25.84 1.20 -8.16
C ASP A 64 25.17 0.22 -7.18
N HIS A 65 24.42 0.74 -6.22
CA HIS A 65 23.66 -0.08 -5.26
C HIS A 65 22.61 -0.98 -5.93
N LEU A 66 22.11 -0.58 -7.10
CA LEU A 66 21.09 -1.31 -7.83
C LEU A 66 21.67 -2.25 -8.89
N GLY A 67 22.95 -2.10 -9.29
CA GLY A 67 23.56 -2.89 -10.37
C GLY A 67 23.27 -2.36 -11.78
N GLY A 68 22.92 -1.07 -11.90
CA GLY A 68 22.70 -0.37 -13.18
C GLY A 68 23.94 0.36 -13.71
N GLY A 69 25.06 0.29 -12.99
CA GLY A 69 26.24 1.12 -13.17
C GLY A 69 26.20 2.39 -12.32
N ALA A 70 27.36 2.81 -11.82
CA ALA A 70 27.52 4.06 -11.10
C ALA A 70 27.13 5.26 -12.00
N GLY A 71 26.26 6.13 -11.49
CA GLY A 71 25.67 7.24 -12.23
C GLY A 71 24.36 6.90 -12.96
N SER A 72 23.84 5.69 -12.80
CA SER A 72 22.54 5.31 -13.36
C SER A 72 21.39 6.09 -12.71
N ILE A 73 20.34 6.32 -13.50
CA ILE A 73 19.18 7.13 -13.14
C ILE A 73 18.00 6.23 -12.83
N VAL A 74 17.38 6.51 -11.70
CA VAL A 74 16.22 5.79 -11.20
C VAL A 74 15.06 6.74 -10.99
N HIS A 75 13.85 6.26 -11.24
CA HIS A 75 12.61 6.98 -10.96
C HIS A 75 11.76 6.17 -9.98
N LEU A 76 11.19 6.83 -8.97
CA LEU A 76 10.27 6.24 -8.00
C LEU A 76 9.12 7.22 -7.75
N HIS A 77 7.88 6.72 -7.80
CA HIS A 77 6.72 7.50 -7.37
C HIS A 77 6.63 7.52 -5.85
N MET A 78 6.23 8.66 -5.26
CA MET A 78 6.17 8.85 -3.80
C MET A 78 5.24 7.89 -3.05
N SER A 79 4.31 7.24 -3.76
CA SER A 79 3.43 6.22 -3.20
C SER A 79 3.95 4.80 -3.38
N GLY A 80 5.07 4.62 -4.09
CA GLY A 80 5.69 3.32 -4.35
C GLY A 80 6.82 3.04 -3.36
N GLY A 81 7.13 1.76 -3.16
CA GLY A 81 8.31 1.32 -2.40
C GLY A 81 9.49 1.01 -3.31
N TYR A 82 10.59 0.52 -2.72
CA TYR A 82 11.81 0.11 -3.47
C TYR A 82 11.50 -0.73 -4.72
N GLY A 83 10.60 -1.71 -4.61
CA GLY A 83 10.26 -2.62 -5.70
C GLY A 83 9.60 -1.94 -6.90
N ASP A 84 8.96 -0.78 -6.68
CA ASP A 84 8.27 0.03 -7.70
C ASP A 84 9.21 1.00 -8.42
N ALA A 85 10.46 1.11 -7.98
CA ALA A 85 11.46 1.93 -8.64
C ALA A 85 11.73 1.40 -10.06
N ARG A 86 12.17 2.29 -10.96
CA ARG A 86 12.45 1.97 -12.36
C ARG A 86 13.83 2.48 -12.74
N ARG A 87 14.65 1.63 -13.36
CA ARG A 87 15.91 2.05 -13.98
C ARG A 87 15.63 2.77 -15.28
N VAL A 88 15.78 4.09 -15.28
CA VAL A 88 15.40 4.91 -16.43
C VAL A 88 16.51 5.02 -17.46
N ALA A 89 17.75 5.21 -17.03
CA ALA A 89 18.89 5.38 -17.93
C ALA A 89 20.19 4.98 -17.22
N PRO A 90 21.22 4.51 -17.93
CA PRO A 90 22.52 4.19 -17.34
C PRO A 90 23.34 5.45 -17.00
N SER A 91 22.93 6.63 -17.48
CA SER A 91 23.57 7.90 -17.13
C SER A 91 22.60 9.07 -17.26
N TYR A 92 22.92 10.18 -16.61
CA TYR A 92 22.16 11.43 -16.73
C TYR A 92 22.14 11.97 -18.17
N VAL A 93 23.25 11.84 -18.93
CA VAL A 93 23.28 12.30 -20.33
C VAL A 93 22.31 11.50 -21.20
N GLU A 94 22.22 10.19 -20.98
CA GLU A 94 21.27 9.36 -21.70
C GLU A 94 19.82 9.63 -21.29
N LEU A 95 19.56 9.94 -20.01
CA LEU A 95 18.24 10.41 -19.57
C LEU A 95 17.81 11.64 -20.39
N LEU A 96 18.67 12.64 -20.55
CA LEU A 96 18.35 13.85 -21.33
C LEU A 96 17.99 13.51 -22.78
N ALA A 97 18.76 12.60 -23.39
CA ALA A 97 18.48 12.12 -24.74
C ALA A 97 17.11 11.42 -24.81
N ARG A 98 16.80 10.50 -23.89
CA ARG A 98 15.50 9.79 -23.82
C ARG A 98 14.34 10.76 -23.63
N LEU A 99 14.45 11.72 -22.71
CA LEU A 99 13.40 12.73 -22.48
C LEU A 99 13.11 13.54 -23.74
N SER A 100 14.15 13.91 -24.50
CA SER A 100 13.97 14.65 -25.77
C SER A 100 13.18 13.87 -26.83
N LEU A 101 13.15 12.53 -26.72
CA LEU A 101 12.41 11.63 -27.60
C LEU A 101 11.00 11.29 -27.10
N GLY A 102 10.54 11.88 -25.99
CA GLY A 102 9.20 11.61 -25.45
C GLY A 102 9.11 10.38 -24.57
N PHE A 103 10.24 9.95 -23.99
CA PHE A 103 10.25 8.88 -22.99
C PHE A 103 9.36 9.19 -21.77
N ASP A 104 8.60 8.19 -21.30
CA ASP A 104 7.88 8.18 -20.03
C ASP A 104 8.46 7.09 -19.11
N PRO A 105 8.89 7.40 -17.87
CA PRO A 105 9.40 6.40 -16.94
C PRO A 105 8.42 5.26 -16.67
N TYR A 106 7.10 5.46 -16.77
CA TYR A 106 6.11 4.41 -16.51
C TYR A 106 6.03 3.34 -17.61
N ASP A 107 6.66 3.57 -18.77
CA ASP A 107 6.78 2.56 -19.84
C ASP A 107 7.84 1.49 -19.52
N LEU A 108 8.67 1.71 -18.50
CA LEU A 108 9.70 0.76 -18.09
C LEU A 108 9.22 -0.19 -16.99
N PRO A 109 9.76 -1.42 -16.97
CA PRO A 109 9.47 -2.36 -15.89
C PRO A 109 9.97 -1.83 -14.55
N THR A 110 9.26 -2.20 -13.49
CA THR A 110 9.74 -1.98 -12.12
C THR A 110 10.92 -2.88 -11.80
N LEU A 111 11.69 -2.55 -10.75
CA LEU A 111 12.77 -3.40 -10.28
C LEU A 111 12.25 -4.79 -9.87
N ASP A 112 11.07 -4.87 -9.25
CA ASP A 112 10.43 -6.15 -8.92
C ASP A 112 10.08 -6.94 -10.19
N GLU A 113 9.57 -6.30 -11.24
CA GLU A 113 9.29 -6.94 -12.54
C GLU A 113 10.58 -7.45 -13.21
N GLU A 114 11.65 -6.64 -13.23
CA GLU A 114 12.96 -7.07 -13.70
C GLU A 114 13.50 -8.27 -12.92
N ALA A 115 13.37 -8.25 -11.58
CA ALA A 115 13.76 -9.35 -10.72
C ALA A 115 12.90 -10.61 -10.93
N SER A 116 11.70 -10.44 -11.47
CA SER A 116 10.73 -11.50 -11.72
C SER A 116 10.73 -12.00 -13.17
N ALA A 117 11.65 -11.55 -14.02
CA ALA A 117 11.69 -11.93 -15.43
C ALA A 117 11.82 -13.46 -15.66
N ASN A 118 12.49 -14.17 -14.73
CA ASN A 118 12.64 -15.63 -14.76
C ASN A 118 12.44 -16.20 -13.35
N PRO A 119 11.19 -16.27 -12.86
CA PRO A 119 10.96 -16.60 -11.47
C PRO A 119 11.11 -18.12 -11.26
N PRO A 120 11.72 -18.57 -10.15
CA PRO A 120 11.89 -19.99 -9.86
C PRO A 120 10.55 -20.73 -9.77
N ARG A 121 10.53 -21.98 -10.23
CA ARG A 121 9.35 -22.87 -10.14
C ARG A 121 9.63 -24.08 -9.28
N ALA A 122 8.57 -24.62 -8.67
CA ALA A 122 8.62 -25.78 -7.79
C ALA A 122 9.74 -25.69 -6.73
N VAL A 123 9.83 -24.54 -6.06
CA VAL A 123 10.85 -24.27 -5.03
C VAL A 123 10.26 -24.37 -3.62
N ARG A 124 11.13 -24.62 -2.64
CA ARG A 124 10.78 -24.52 -1.22
C ARG A 124 10.96 -23.08 -0.75
N VAL A 125 9.94 -22.52 -0.12
CA VAL A 125 9.98 -21.18 0.48
C VAL A 125 9.85 -21.32 2.00
N PRO A 126 10.76 -20.73 2.80
CA PRO A 126 10.67 -20.81 4.26
C PRO A 126 9.31 -20.39 4.78
N GLY A 127 8.75 -21.18 5.69
CA GLY A 127 7.42 -20.94 6.25
C GLY A 127 6.26 -21.44 5.38
N ILE A 128 6.50 -21.97 4.17
CA ILE A 128 5.45 -22.58 3.35
C ILE A 128 5.74 -24.07 3.16
N GLU A 129 4.80 -24.91 3.57
CA GLU A 129 4.89 -26.36 3.44
C GLU A 129 4.56 -26.80 2.01
N GLY A 130 5.55 -27.35 1.32
CA GLY A 130 5.39 -27.88 -0.03
C GLY A 130 6.30 -27.19 -1.04
N LEU A 131 6.00 -27.40 -2.32
CA LEU A 131 6.66 -26.73 -3.44
C LEU A 131 5.71 -25.67 -4.00
N VAL A 132 6.25 -24.49 -4.28
CA VAL A 132 5.49 -23.38 -4.84
C VAL A 132 6.18 -22.83 -6.08
N ASP A 133 5.40 -22.20 -6.95
CA ASP A 133 5.91 -21.40 -8.06
C ASP A 133 6.01 -19.95 -7.61
N VAL A 134 7.17 -19.34 -7.81
CA VAL A 134 7.35 -17.91 -7.59
C VAL A 134 6.72 -17.17 -8.77
N ARG A 135 5.93 -16.14 -8.46
CA ARG A 135 5.34 -15.23 -9.45
C ARG A 135 6.07 -13.90 -9.46
N ARG A 136 6.42 -13.40 -8.28
CA ARG A 136 7.14 -12.14 -8.10
C ARG A 136 8.28 -12.28 -7.10
N MET A 137 9.35 -11.53 -7.33
CA MET A 137 10.54 -11.44 -6.50
C MET A 137 10.70 -10.01 -6.00
N HIS A 138 11.09 -9.85 -4.73
CA HIS A 138 11.55 -8.57 -4.20
C HIS A 138 12.92 -8.26 -4.80
N ALA A 139 13.04 -7.14 -5.52
CA ALA A 139 14.29 -6.77 -6.16
C ALA A 139 15.44 -6.58 -5.16
N ARG A 140 15.12 -5.97 -3.99
CA ARG A 140 16.09 -5.66 -2.94
C ARG A 140 16.74 -6.90 -2.34
N THR A 141 15.92 -7.89 -2.00
CA THR A 141 16.37 -9.07 -1.22
C THR A 141 16.54 -10.32 -2.08
N ARG A 142 16.07 -10.28 -3.33
CA ARG A 142 15.95 -11.44 -4.23
C ARG A 142 15.20 -12.60 -3.58
N ARG A 143 14.27 -12.30 -2.66
CA ARG A 143 13.37 -13.28 -2.05
C ARG A 143 12.03 -13.27 -2.78
N PRO A 144 11.24 -14.36 -2.72
CA PRO A 144 9.89 -14.35 -3.25
C PRO A 144 9.04 -13.25 -2.60
N ALA A 145 8.36 -12.46 -3.42
CA ALA A 145 7.35 -11.48 -3.03
C ALA A 145 5.93 -12.03 -3.21
N GLU A 146 5.74 -12.90 -4.19
CA GLU A 146 4.48 -13.56 -4.47
C GLU A 146 4.76 -14.99 -4.93
N VAL A 147 4.04 -15.94 -4.34
CA VAL A 147 4.11 -17.36 -4.72
C VAL A 147 2.71 -17.92 -4.91
N VAL A 148 2.60 -18.97 -5.72
CA VAL A 148 1.35 -19.72 -5.94
C VAL A 148 1.65 -21.21 -5.78
N SER A 149 0.75 -21.92 -5.12
CA SER A 149 0.76 -23.39 -5.07
C SER A 149 -0.39 -23.94 -5.92
N ALA A 150 -0.21 -25.09 -6.56
CA ALA A 150 -1.30 -25.77 -7.26
C ALA A 150 -2.32 -26.42 -6.30
N HIS A 151 -1.93 -26.64 -5.06
CA HIS A 151 -2.73 -27.30 -4.02
C HIS A 151 -2.76 -26.45 -2.75
N ASP A 152 -3.71 -26.72 -1.87
CA ASP A 152 -3.72 -26.12 -0.54
C ASP A 152 -2.41 -26.46 0.19
N VAL A 153 -1.84 -25.46 0.86
CA VAL A 153 -0.57 -25.57 1.59
C VAL A 153 -0.68 -24.91 2.95
N LEU A 154 0.17 -25.30 3.90
CA LEU A 154 0.31 -24.54 5.15
C LEU A 154 1.36 -23.43 4.95
N ALA A 155 0.94 -22.19 5.12
CA ALA A 155 1.78 -21.00 5.04
C ALA A 155 1.79 -20.29 6.40
N ALA A 156 2.94 -20.32 7.09
CA ALA A 156 3.11 -19.87 8.46
C ALA A 156 2.10 -20.48 9.44
N GLY A 157 1.70 -21.73 9.21
CA GLY A 157 0.67 -22.43 9.99
C GLY A 157 -0.77 -22.15 9.54
N PHE A 158 -1.00 -21.27 8.56
CA PHE A 158 -2.33 -21.00 8.02
C PHE A 158 -2.62 -21.88 6.79
N PRO A 159 -3.83 -22.44 6.66
CA PRO A 159 -4.23 -23.19 5.47
C PRO A 159 -4.47 -22.23 4.32
N ALA A 160 -3.48 -22.06 3.44
CA ALA A 160 -3.57 -21.23 2.24
C ALA A 160 -4.20 -22.03 1.09
N ARG A 161 -5.11 -21.38 0.35
CA ARG A 161 -5.84 -21.97 -0.77
C ARG A 161 -4.93 -22.15 -1.99
N GLY A 162 -4.95 -23.36 -2.56
CA GLY A 162 -4.29 -23.66 -3.82
C GLY A 162 -4.90 -22.87 -4.98
N GLY A 163 -4.06 -22.48 -5.92
CA GLY A 163 -4.43 -21.64 -7.06
C GLY A 163 -4.46 -20.15 -6.76
N GLU A 164 -4.45 -19.75 -5.48
CA GLU A 164 -4.43 -18.35 -5.05
C GLU A 164 -3.01 -17.89 -4.70
N SER A 165 -2.77 -16.58 -4.84
CA SER A 165 -1.49 -15.97 -4.51
C SER A 165 -1.28 -15.83 -3.01
N ILE A 166 -0.04 -16.11 -2.58
CA ILE A 166 0.48 -15.82 -1.24
C ILE A 166 1.52 -14.72 -1.39
N TYR A 167 1.27 -13.58 -0.76
CA TYR A 167 2.17 -12.43 -0.81
C TYR A 167 3.05 -12.40 0.44
N LEU A 168 4.33 -12.15 0.25
CA LEU A 168 5.33 -12.12 1.31
C LEU A 168 5.95 -10.72 1.44
N THR A 169 6.30 -10.32 2.67
CA THR A 169 7.16 -9.16 2.92
C THR A 169 8.57 -9.43 2.38
N ASP A 170 9.39 -8.39 2.30
CA ASP A 170 10.80 -8.52 1.90
C ASP A 170 11.62 -9.38 2.88
N GLU A 171 11.20 -9.50 4.14
CA GLU A 171 11.77 -10.45 5.09
C GLU A 171 11.23 -11.88 4.94
N GLY A 172 10.27 -12.12 4.04
CA GLY A 172 9.69 -13.43 3.77
C GLY A 172 8.54 -13.81 4.71
N ARG A 173 7.93 -12.84 5.41
CA ARG A 173 6.75 -13.08 6.24
C ARG A 173 5.49 -13.04 5.39
N ILE A 174 4.47 -13.82 5.73
CA ILE A 174 3.19 -13.76 5.04
C ILE A 174 2.52 -12.40 5.29
N HIS A 175 2.16 -11.71 4.21
CA HIS A 175 1.45 -10.44 4.24
C HIS A 175 0.00 -10.59 3.78
N PHE A 176 -0.24 -11.36 2.72
CA PHE A 176 -1.59 -11.70 2.26
C PHE A 176 -1.70 -13.16 1.83
N LEU A 177 -2.85 -13.78 2.09
CA LEU A 177 -3.25 -15.06 1.51
C LEU A 177 -4.77 -15.22 1.52
N THR A 178 -5.27 -16.20 0.76
CA THR A 178 -6.66 -16.65 0.86
C THR A 178 -6.72 -17.94 1.68
N LEU A 179 -7.58 -18.00 2.70
CA LEU A 179 -7.72 -19.19 3.54
C LEU A 179 -8.46 -20.32 2.79
N ALA A 180 -7.89 -21.53 2.79
CA ALA A 180 -8.55 -22.73 2.28
C ALA A 180 -9.64 -23.23 3.23
N ALA A 181 -9.39 -23.13 4.53
CA ALA A 181 -10.26 -23.60 5.61
C ALA A 181 -10.36 -22.56 6.73
N ARG A 182 -11.27 -22.77 7.69
CA ARG A 182 -11.32 -21.95 8.91
C ARG A 182 -9.98 -22.01 9.63
N ALA A 183 -9.52 -20.88 10.13
CA ALA A 183 -8.26 -20.77 10.86
C ALA A 183 -8.38 -19.75 12.00
N VAL A 184 -7.59 -19.92 13.06
CA VAL A 184 -7.51 -18.94 14.15
C VAL A 184 -6.27 -18.09 13.96
N VAL A 185 -6.44 -16.77 13.85
CA VAL A 185 -5.37 -15.79 13.63
C VAL A 185 -5.38 -14.83 14.81
N ASP A 186 -4.32 -14.83 15.63
CA ASP A 186 -4.24 -14.01 16.85
C ASP A 186 -5.50 -14.12 17.74
N GLY A 187 -6.02 -15.34 17.91
CA GLY A 187 -7.22 -15.63 18.69
C GLY A 187 -8.56 -15.37 17.95
N ILE A 188 -8.53 -14.85 16.72
CA ILE A 188 -9.73 -14.57 15.93
C ILE A 188 -10.01 -15.74 14.99
N ALA A 189 -11.18 -16.37 15.13
CA ALA A 189 -11.64 -17.40 14.20
C ALA A 189 -12.05 -16.75 12.86
N CYS A 190 -11.29 -17.02 11.80
CA CYS A 190 -11.54 -16.56 10.45
C CYS A 190 -12.24 -17.64 9.60
N ALA A 191 -13.14 -17.22 8.72
CA ALA A 191 -13.89 -18.08 7.83
C ALA A 191 -12.99 -18.66 6.71
N ALA A 192 -13.39 -19.80 6.14
CA ALA A 192 -12.76 -20.29 4.92
C ALA A 192 -13.04 -19.33 3.75
N GLY A 193 -12.10 -19.17 2.82
CA GLY A 193 -12.21 -18.21 1.71
C GLY A 193 -11.90 -16.76 2.10
N THR A 194 -11.57 -16.49 3.37
CA THR A 194 -11.13 -15.16 3.81
C THR A 194 -9.89 -14.70 3.05
N HIS A 195 -9.93 -13.48 2.51
CA HIS A 195 -8.75 -12.77 2.03
C HIS A 195 -8.07 -12.14 3.25
N LEU A 196 -7.10 -12.85 3.81
CA LEU A 196 -6.39 -12.47 5.02
C LEU A 196 -5.25 -11.51 4.68
N SER A 197 -5.26 -10.33 5.28
CA SER A 197 -4.11 -9.42 5.32
C SER A 197 -3.55 -9.38 6.73
N LEU A 198 -2.23 -9.48 6.86
CA LEU A 198 -1.51 -9.46 8.12
C LEU A 198 -0.60 -8.24 8.21
N HIS A 199 -0.51 -7.67 9.41
CA HIS A 199 0.44 -6.60 9.70
C HIS A 199 1.87 -7.14 9.53
N PRO A 200 2.71 -6.50 8.69
CA PRO A 200 4.00 -7.06 8.31
C PRO A 200 4.91 -7.32 9.51
N VAL A 201 4.82 -6.51 10.56
CA VAL A 201 5.69 -6.64 11.75
C VAL A 201 5.12 -7.57 12.82
N THR A 202 3.81 -7.51 13.07
CA THR A 202 3.20 -8.12 14.26
C THR A 202 2.44 -9.40 13.93
N GLY A 203 2.15 -9.66 12.66
CA GLY A 203 1.33 -10.78 12.21
C GLY A 203 -0.15 -10.63 12.59
N ARG A 204 -0.57 -9.50 13.15
CA ARG A 204 -1.97 -9.24 13.51
C ARG A 204 -2.84 -9.08 12.26
N PRO A 205 -4.10 -9.54 12.28
CA PRO A 205 -4.97 -9.42 11.12
C PRO A 205 -5.38 -7.94 10.88
N LEU A 206 -5.14 -7.46 9.67
CA LEU A 206 -5.55 -6.13 9.18
C LEU A 206 -6.79 -6.21 8.29
N ARG A 207 -7.00 -7.30 7.58
CA ARG A 207 -8.21 -7.55 6.76
C ARG A 207 -8.55 -9.02 6.85
N PHE A 208 -9.79 -9.33 7.21
CA PHE A 208 -10.23 -10.70 7.40
C PHE A 208 -11.76 -10.79 7.46
N THR A 209 -12.29 -12.00 7.32
CA THR A 209 -13.71 -12.30 7.51
C THR A 209 -13.85 -13.22 8.72
N PRO A 210 -14.46 -12.76 9.83
CA PRO A 210 -14.59 -13.59 11.00
C PRO A 210 -15.67 -14.65 10.80
N ALA A 211 -15.44 -15.85 11.32
CA ALA A 211 -16.40 -16.94 11.24
C ALA A 211 -17.53 -16.82 12.28
N GLU A 212 -17.34 -15.96 13.28
CA GLU A 212 -18.26 -15.76 14.41
C GLU A 212 -18.31 -14.25 14.74
N PRO A 213 -19.41 -13.74 15.32
CA PRO A 213 -19.46 -12.35 15.75
C PRO A 213 -18.35 -12.04 16.75
N LEU A 214 -17.76 -10.87 16.64
CA LEU A 214 -16.65 -10.44 17.52
C LEU A 214 -16.74 -8.96 17.85
N VAL A 215 -15.93 -8.52 18.82
CA VAL A 215 -15.88 -7.10 19.20
C VAL A 215 -14.48 -6.55 18.94
N ILE A 216 -14.39 -5.48 18.15
CA ILE A 216 -13.14 -4.71 17.93
C ILE A 216 -13.42 -3.25 18.23
N ASP A 217 -12.60 -2.66 19.11
CA ASP A 217 -12.71 -1.26 19.53
C ASP A 217 -14.14 -0.89 19.97
N GLY A 218 -14.81 -1.83 20.66
CA GLY A 218 -16.18 -1.69 21.15
C GLY A 218 -17.28 -2.02 20.14
N LEU A 219 -16.96 -2.12 18.85
CA LEU A 219 -17.95 -2.43 17.80
C LEU A 219 -18.28 -3.93 17.78
N PRO A 220 -19.55 -4.33 17.94
CA PRO A 220 -19.98 -5.71 17.69
C PRO A 220 -20.07 -5.95 16.19
N LEU A 221 -19.10 -6.66 15.62
CA LEU A 221 -18.97 -6.94 14.20
C LEU A 221 -19.54 -8.32 13.86
N ARG A 222 -20.30 -8.37 12.76
CA ARG A 222 -21.03 -9.56 12.29
C ARG A 222 -20.07 -10.60 11.71
N ALA A 223 -20.39 -11.87 11.94
CA ALA A 223 -19.76 -12.99 11.24
C ALA A 223 -19.94 -12.91 9.72
N GLU A 224 -19.04 -13.54 8.98
CA GLU A 224 -19.08 -13.70 7.52
C GLU A 224 -19.09 -12.37 6.74
N HIS A 225 -18.73 -11.26 7.40
CA HIS A 225 -18.57 -9.95 6.79
C HIS A 225 -17.15 -9.44 7.00
N GLU A 226 -16.55 -8.91 5.95
CA GLU A 226 -15.17 -8.43 6.01
C GLU A 226 -15.00 -7.32 7.07
N VAL A 227 -13.94 -7.47 7.86
CA VAL A 227 -13.44 -6.50 8.80
C VAL A 227 -12.11 -5.99 8.28
N THR A 228 -11.91 -4.67 8.33
CA THR A 228 -10.64 -4.03 8.04
C THR A 228 -10.19 -3.21 9.24
N VAL A 229 -8.97 -3.44 9.70
CA VAL A 229 -8.28 -2.72 10.77
C VAL A 229 -7.02 -2.13 10.16
N TYR A 230 -6.95 -0.82 10.02
CA TYR A 230 -5.75 -0.12 9.56
C TYR A 230 -4.88 0.32 10.74
N ASP A 231 -3.58 0.20 10.54
CA ASP A 231 -2.55 0.46 11.54
C ASP A 231 -2.52 1.95 11.96
N PRO A 232 -2.34 2.24 13.27
CA PRO A 232 -2.30 3.60 13.81
C PRO A 232 -1.15 4.49 13.33
N VAL A 233 -0.10 3.94 12.71
CA VAL A 233 1.03 4.74 12.21
C VAL A 233 0.60 5.69 11.10
N PHE A 234 -0.20 5.21 10.13
CA PHE A 234 -0.63 6.01 8.97
C PHE A 234 -2.07 6.49 9.07
N SER A 235 -2.99 5.59 9.41
CA SER A 235 -4.41 5.91 9.54
C SER A 235 -5.09 4.83 10.38
N ALA A 236 -5.19 5.08 11.69
CA ALA A 236 -5.99 4.24 12.57
C ALA A 236 -7.44 4.23 12.06
N SER A 237 -7.89 3.14 11.43
CA SER A 237 -9.32 2.94 11.18
C SER A 237 -9.76 1.51 11.43
N VAL A 238 -11.04 1.35 11.75
CA VAL A 238 -11.72 0.04 11.85
C VAL A 238 -12.99 0.15 11.05
N SER A 239 -13.25 -0.81 10.16
CA SER A 239 -14.51 -0.91 9.46
C SER A 239 -15.03 -2.35 9.43
N GLY A 240 -16.34 -2.51 9.45
CA GLY A 240 -17.02 -3.79 9.38
C GLY A 240 -18.53 -3.61 9.37
N VAL A 241 -19.27 -4.70 9.37
CA VAL A 241 -20.74 -4.68 9.45
C VAL A 241 -21.18 -4.95 10.88
N LEU A 242 -22.08 -4.14 11.43
CA LEU A 242 -22.59 -4.34 12.78
C LEU A 242 -23.44 -5.60 12.89
N ASP A 243 -23.18 -6.41 13.90
CA ASP A 243 -23.95 -7.62 14.22
C ASP A 243 -25.33 -7.28 14.79
N ARG A 244 -25.40 -6.21 15.56
CA ARG A 244 -26.59 -5.72 16.27
C ARG A 244 -26.58 -4.20 16.35
N ASP A 245 -27.73 -3.63 16.66
CA ASP A 245 -27.84 -2.22 17.01
C ASP A 245 -26.81 -1.82 18.06
N HIS A 246 -26.16 -0.68 17.85
CA HIS A 246 -25.07 -0.25 18.71
C HIS A 246 -24.96 1.26 18.78
N ASP A 247 -24.66 1.78 19.97
CA ASP A 247 -24.44 3.21 20.16
C ASP A 247 -22.94 3.50 20.20
N VAL A 248 -22.48 4.38 19.31
CA VAL A 248 -21.07 4.83 19.28
C VAL A 248 -21.04 6.31 19.64
N GLY A 249 -20.48 6.64 20.81
CA GLY A 249 -20.44 8.03 21.28
C GLY A 249 -21.82 8.69 21.40
N GLY A 250 -22.87 7.90 21.69
CA GLY A 250 -24.26 8.37 21.75
C GLY A 250 -24.98 8.44 20.39
N VAL A 251 -24.32 8.06 19.29
CA VAL A 251 -24.97 7.95 17.97
C VAL A 251 -25.59 6.57 17.82
N PRO A 252 -26.93 6.46 17.63
CA PRO A 252 -27.60 5.17 17.55
C PRO A 252 -27.50 4.57 16.15
N LEU A 253 -26.65 3.56 15.99
CA LEU A 253 -26.44 2.85 14.73
C LEU A 253 -27.29 1.58 14.64
N ALA A 254 -27.80 1.31 13.44
CA ALA A 254 -28.56 0.10 13.13
C ALA A 254 -27.66 -1.13 12.96
N ALA A 255 -28.18 -2.29 13.31
CA ALA A 255 -27.60 -3.57 12.90
C ALA A 255 -27.45 -3.64 11.37
N GLU A 256 -26.57 -4.52 10.90
CA GLU A 256 -26.36 -4.84 9.47
C GLU A 256 -25.88 -3.66 8.61
N THR A 257 -25.55 -2.51 9.22
CA THR A 257 -24.88 -1.41 8.53
C THR A 257 -23.38 -1.60 8.54
N ARG A 258 -22.72 -1.20 7.46
CA ARG A 258 -21.28 -0.90 7.50
C ARG A 258 -21.04 0.31 8.41
N VAL A 259 -20.07 0.20 9.31
CA VAL A 259 -19.59 1.26 10.20
C VAL A 259 -18.10 1.48 9.96
N VAL A 260 -17.65 2.72 10.12
CA VAL A 260 -16.23 3.09 10.07
C VAL A 260 -15.88 3.95 11.27
N LEU A 261 -14.85 3.56 12.02
CA LEU A 261 -14.16 4.41 13.00
C LEU A 261 -12.84 4.87 12.39
N GLN A 262 -12.49 6.15 12.55
CA GLN A 262 -11.29 6.75 11.96
C GLN A 262 -10.51 7.58 12.97
N GLY A 263 -9.20 7.68 12.74
CA GLY A 263 -8.26 8.43 13.56
C GLY A 263 -7.89 7.71 14.85
N LYS A 264 -6.89 8.26 15.55
CA LYS A 264 -6.38 7.70 16.82
C LYS A 264 -7.43 7.65 17.92
N ALA A 265 -8.39 8.58 17.90
CA ALA A 265 -9.51 8.62 18.82
C ALA A 265 -10.62 7.61 18.49
N ARG A 266 -10.52 6.88 17.36
CA ARG A 266 -11.56 5.99 16.83
C ARG A 266 -12.92 6.69 16.74
N ALA A 267 -12.91 7.93 16.23
CA ALA A 267 -14.11 8.71 16.05
C ALA A 267 -15.00 8.06 14.97
N LEU A 268 -16.30 8.06 15.18
CA LEU A 268 -17.26 7.57 14.21
C LEU A 268 -17.16 8.40 12.92
N SER A 269 -16.90 7.75 11.80
CA SER A 269 -16.82 8.39 10.48
C SER A 269 -18.10 8.13 9.67
N SER A 270 -18.64 6.92 9.67
CA SER A 270 -19.89 6.63 8.94
C SER A 270 -20.69 5.48 9.52
N GLY A 271 -21.98 5.46 9.21
CA GLY A 271 -22.92 4.42 9.61
C GLY A 271 -24.36 4.74 9.19
N THR A 272 -25.28 3.81 9.45
CA THR A 272 -26.73 4.02 9.25
C THR A 272 -27.40 4.15 10.61
N LEU A 273 -28.23 5.17 10.77
CA LEU A 273 -28.92 5.43 12.04
C LEU A 273 -30.09 4.45 12.26
N ARG A 274 -30.23 3.89 13.46
CA ARG A 274 -31.45 3.15 13.87
C ARG A 274 -32.56 4.06 14.35
N GLY A 275 -32.21 5.25 14.82
CA GLY A 275 -33.12 6.24 15.38
C GLY A 275 -32.74 7.64 14.93
N ALA A 276 -33.66 8.60 15.05
CA ALA A 276 -33.33 10.00 14.74
C ALA A 276 -32.19 10.50 15.66
N ALA A 277 -31.21 11.20 15.08
CA ALA A 277 -30.04 11.67 15.80
C ALA A 277 -29.51 12.99 15.23
N ARG A 278 -28.73 13.72 16.01
CA ARG A 278 -28.05 14.94 15.57
C ARG A 278 -26.60 14.62 15.22
N ILE A 279 -26.22 14.79 13.95
CA ILE A 279 -24.90 14.45 13.41
C ILE A 279 -24.29 15.71 12.78
N GLY A 280 -23.10 16.11 13.22
CA GLY A 280 -22.46 17.35 12.74
C GLY A 280 -23.34 18.59 12.91
N GLY A 281 -24.21 18.62 13.93
CA GLY A 281 -25.18 19.70 14.16
C GLY A 281 -26.49 19.60 13.38
N VAL A 282 -26.66 18.62 12.48
CA VAL A 282 -27.85 18.41 11.64
C VAL A 282 -28.71 17.27 12.18
N SER A 283 -30.02 17.47 12.27
CA SER A 283 -30.96 16.40 12.65
C SER A 283 -31.23 15.48 11.46
N LEU A 284 -30.90 14.20 11.61
CA LEU A 284 -31.12 13.16 10.62
C LEU A 284 -32.19 12.16 11.12
N ALA A 285 -33.01 11.65 10.20
CA ALA A 285 -34.03 10.65 10.51
C ALA A 285 -33.42 9.24 10.64
N ALA A 286 -34.15 8.34 11.29
CA ALA A 286 -33.81 6.91 11.30
C ALA A 286 -33.68 6.36 9.87
N GLY A 287 -32.79 5.39 9.68
CA GLY A 287 -32.46 4.79 8.38
C GLY A 287 -31.57 5.65 7.48
N THR A 288 -31.22 6.87 7.89
CA THR A 288 -30.28 7.72 7.13
C THR A 288 -28.87 7.19 7.31
N TRP A 289 -28.20 6.91 6.19
CA TRP A 289 -26.75 6.71 6.19
C TRP A 289 -26.04 8.06 6.12
N PHE A 290 -24.93 8.19 6.84
CA PHE A 290 -24.13 9.41 6.86
C PHE A 290 -22.62 9.12 6.81
N GLU A 291 -21.87 10.13 6.41
CA GLU A 291 -20.41 10.16 6.45
C GLU A 291 -19.91 11.51 6.98
N LEU A 292 -18.87 11.46 7.81
CA LEU A 292 -18.22 12.58 8.47
C LEU A 292 -16.78 12.71 7.96
N LEU A 293 -16.37 13.96 7.72
CA LEU A 293 -14.97 14.33 7.50
C LEU A 293 -14.50 15.16 8.70
N GLY A 294 -13.82 14.48 9.64
CA GLY A 294 -13.64 15.03 10.99
C GLY A 294 -14.98 15.08 11.73
N ASP A 295 -15.34 16.25 12.26
CA ASP A 295 -16.62 16.46 12.96
C ASP A 295 -17.73 17.02 12.06
N MET A 296 -17.42 17.24 10.77
CA MET A 296 -18.35 17.84 9.81
C MET A 296 -19.09 16.77 9.01
N LEU A 297 -20.42 16.90 8.92
CA LEU A 297 -21.25 16.07 8.05
C LEU A 297 -20.89 16.34 6.59
N TYR A 298 -20.32 15.33 5.94
CA TYR A 298 -19.87 15.40 4.55
C TYR A 298 -20.98 15.01 3.58
N GLN A 299 -21.59 13.84 3.79
CA GLN A 299 -22.63 13.32 2.91
C GLN A 299 -23.68 12.54 3.71
N THR A 300 -24.91 12.52 3.17
CA THR A 300 -25.98 11.64 3.64
C THR A 300 -26.61 10.89 2.47
N ARG A 301 -27.18 9.72 2.78
CA ARG A 301 -28.09 9.00 1.90
C ARG A 301 -29.38 8.73 2.68
N PRO A 302 -30.55 9.17 2.20
CA PRO A 302 -31.81 8.92 2.88
C PRO A 302 -32.10 7.41 2.95
N PRO A 303 -32.98 6.96 3.86
CA PRO A 303 -33.44 5.58 3.86
C PRO A 303 -33.95 5.19 2.47
N ALA A 304 -33.60 3.98 2.03
CA ALA A 304 -34.19 3.43 0.81
C ALA A 304 -35.72 3.44 1.00
N GLY A 305 -36.43 4.15 0.11
CA GLY A 305 -37.88 4.34 0.24
C GLY A 305 -38.57 2.99 0.39
N GLY A 306 -39.23 2.80 1.53
CA GLY A 306 -40.15 1.68 1.75
C GLY A 306 -41.48 1.92 1.06
#